data_AF-A0A9D5JN01-F1
#
_entry.id   AF-A0A9D5JN01-F1
#
_cell.length_a   1.000
_cell.length_b   1.000
_cell.length_c   1.000
_cell.angle_alpha   90.00
_cell.angle_beta   90.00
_cell.angle_gamma   90.00
#
_symmetry.space_group_name_H-M   'P 1'
#
loop_
_entity.id
_entity.type
_entity.pdbx_description
1 polymer ?
#
loop_
_entity_poly.entity_id
_entity_poly.type
_entity_poly.pdbx_seq_one_letter_code
_entity_poly.pdbx_strand_id
1 'polypeptide(L)'
;MKDKNNSKIKFIPDFDSSSTMLFSLGNFLSGAEEGVSLPARLPKMVGDIVNIGPEKLRESIYRLSGTFESLNVKSLRLVNDEYISNWITESYPKKKYPAIMIGSSNGALIHICAALGIPWIPQTILLAVSRKMHPDELLKDAEWGKGVAETIRKKLPYMRAYQMHDPIQDRVMVANMGYFRVKRLRLGEYLKDYISKALIPGGTIFISDCRYKWPVVKISRNHYFQLGGLGDVGGEEYHKGSRRIKDFLKRQGSPKHKWEIPSPLSEAPESEWGFDEELSSDIKKYAKKKRYKIKRIVYNHPEELSPAAADLSRYWYKKSGIKDK
;
A
#
# COMPACT_ATOMS: atom_id res chain seq x y z
N MET A 1 0.80 -28.51 -19.02
CA MET A 1 0.51 -27.06 -18.97
C MET A 1 -0.45 -26.83 -17.81
N LYS A 2 0.02 -26.29 -16.69
CA LYS A 2 -0.83 -25.93 -15.55
C LYS A 2 -1.13 -24.45 -15.64
N ASP A 3 -2.42 -24.09 -15.56
CA ASP A 3 -2.90 -22.71 -15.48
C ASP A 3 -2.11 -21.92 -14.42
N LYS A 4 -1.24 -21.01 -14.87
CA LYS A 4 -0.52 -20.03 -14.04
C LYS A 4 -1.41 -18.84 -13.64
N ASN A 5 -2.74 -19.00 -13.67
CA ASN A 5 -3.68 -17.89 -13.60
C ASN A 5 -4.43 -17.79 -12.26
N ASN A 6 -3.80 -18.16 -11.14
CA ASN A 6 -4.52 -18.17 -9.86
C ASN A 6 -3.64 -17.82 -8.65
N SER A 7 -3.66 -16.55 -8.25
CA SER A 7 -3.53 -16.15 -6.83
C SER A 7 -4.02 -14.71 -6.60
N LYS A 8 -5.12 -14.32 -7.25
CA LYS A 8 -5.76 -13.05 -6.92
C LYS A 8 -6.48 -13.21 -5.59
N ILE A 9 -6.01 -12.49 -4.58
CA ILE A 9 -6.76 -12.31 -3.35
C ILE A 9 -8.03 -11.51 -3.68
N LYS A 10 -9.22 -12.02 -3.38
CA LYS A 10 -10.52 -11.36 -3.65
C LYS A 10 -10.73 -10.02 -2.92
N PHE A 11 -9.73 -9.50 -2.21
CA PHE A 11 -9.89 -8.46 -1.20
C PHE A 11 -8.80 -7.39 -1.13
N ILE A 12 -7.77 -7.51 -1.95
CA ILE A 12 -6.82 -6.42 -2.15
C ILE A 12 -7.21 -5.79 -3.48
N PRO A 13 -7.59 -4.50 -3.50
CA PRO A 13 -8.07 -3.88 -4.72
C PRO A 13 -6.94 -3.77 -5.76
N ASP A 14 -7.31 -3.72 -7.04
CA ASP A 14 -6.36 -3.67 -8.15
C ASP A 14 -5.58 -2.35 -8.19
N PHE A 15 -6.09 -1.32 -7.51
CA PHE A 15 -5.45 -0.02 -7.34
C PHE A 15 -4.51 0.06 -6.12
N ASP A 16 -4.33 -1.01 -5.34
CA ASP A 16 -3.34 -1.02 -4.26
C ASP A 16 -1.91 -0.99 -4.82
N SER A 17 -1.23 0.16 -4.65
CA SER A 17 0.16 0.38 -5.08
C SER A 17 1.09 -0.76 -4.63
N SER A 18 0.93 -1.23 -3.40
CA SER A 18 1.81 -2.26 -2.81
C SER A 18 1.66 -3.61 -3.52
N SER A 19 0.44 -4.00 -3.86
CA SER A 19 0.16 -5.21 -4.63
C SER A 19 0.68 -5.12 -6.05
N THR A 20 0.47 -3.99 -6.73
CA THR A 20 1.02 -3.78 -8.08
C THR A 20 2.54 -3.89 -8.05
N MET A 21 3.21 -3.28 -7.08
CA MET A 21 4.66 -3.36 -6.88
C MET A 21 5.13 -4.80 -6.63
N LEU A 22 4.44 -5.54 -5.74
CA LEU A 22 4.72 -6.94 -5.42
C LEU A 22 4.66 -7.83 -6.67
N PHE A 23 3.55 -7.76 -7.41
CA PHE A 23 3.34 -8.59 -8.60
C PHE A 23 4.29 -8.23 -9.72
N SER A 24 4.54 -6.93 -9.94
CA SER A 24 5.49 -6.45 -10.94
C SER A 24 6.88 -7.03 -10.70
N LEU A 25 7.36 -6.98 -9.44
CA LEU A 25 8.65 -7.54 -9.07
C LEU A 25 8.65 -9.07 -9.16
N GLY A 26 7.57 -9.73 -8.72
CA GLY A 26 7.42 -11.18 -8.80
C GLY A 26 7.49 -11.72 -10.23
N ASN A 27 6.77 -11.08 -11.15
CA ASN A 27 6.77 -11.39 -12.59
C ASN A 27 8.17 -11.20 -13.19
N PHE A 28 8.81 -10.06 -12.90
CA PHE A 28 10.17 -9.79 -13.35
C PHE A 28 11.16 -10.84 -12.86
N LEU A 29 11.15 -11.18 -11.56
CA LEU A 29 12.07 -12.17 -10.98
C LEU A 29 11.83 -13.60 -11.49
N SER A 30 10.63 -13.87 -12.00
CA SER A 30 10.24 -15.15 -12.61
C SER A 30 10.62 -15.23 -14.09
N GLY A 31 11.13 -14.15 -14.69
CA GLY A 31 11.47 -14.09 -16.11
C GLY A 31 10.25 -14.02 -17.03
N ALA A 32 9.11 -13.55 -16.54
CA ALA A 32 7.95 -13.29 -17.39
C ALA A 32 8.21 -12.06 -18.28
N GLU A 33 8.02 -12.18 -19.59
CA GLU A 33 8.27 -11.12 -20.58
C GLU A 33 7.21 -10.00 -20.57
N GLU A 34 6.11 -10.20 -19.83
CA GLU A 34 5.06 -9.18 -19.71
C GLU A 34 5.53 -8.06 -18.78
N GLY A 35 5.88 -6.92 -19.38
CA GLY A 35 6.08 -5.67 -18.66
C GLY A 35 4.86 -5.28 -17.84
N VAL A 36 5.08 -4.41 -16.84
CA VAL A 36 4.06 -3.90 -15.92
C VAL A 36 2.91 -3.26 -16.70
N SER A 37 1.92 -4.07 -17.02
CA SER A 37 0.58 -3.61 -17.30
C SER A 37 -0.18 -3.77 -15.99
N LEU A 38 -0.86 -2.70 -15.56
CA LEU A 38 -2.05 -2.83 -14.71
C LEU A 38 -2.80 -4.09 -15.12
N PRO A 39 -3.38 -4.90 -14.20
CA PRO A 39 -4.12 -6.09 -14.59
C PRO A 39 -5.06 -5.69 -15.72
N ALA A 40 -4.77 -6.15 -16.94
CA ALA A 40 -5.48 -5.76 -18.14
C ALA A 40 -6.87 -6.40 -18.06
N ARG A 41 -7.78 -5.75 -17.34
CA ARG A 41 -9.19 -6.12 -17.23
C ARG A 41 -10.14 -5.04 -17.69
N LEU A 42 -9.60 -3.97 -18.25
CA LEU A 42 -10.34 -3.14 -19.18
C LEU A 42 -9.78 -3.48 -20.56
N PRO A 43 -10.60 -4.02 -21.49
CA PRO A 43 -10.20 -4.16 -22.89
C PRO A 43 -9.53 -2.84 -23.33
N LYS A 44 -8.45 -2.91 -24.11
CA LYS A 44 -7.69 -1.73 -24.59
C LYS A 44 -8.60 -0.58 -25.07
N MET A 45 -9.70 -0.96 -25.70
CA MET A 45 -10.79 -0.10 -26.18
C MET A 45 -11.44 0.78 -25.08
N VAL A 46 -11.52 0.31 -23.83
CA VAL A 46 -12.08 1.07 -22.71
C VAL A 46 -11.06 2.05 -22.11
N GLY A 47 -9.76 1.74 -22.15
CA GLY A 47 -8.70 2.68 -21.75
C GLY A 47 -8.64 3.91 -22.66
N ASP A 48 -8.85 3.71 -23.96
CA ASP A 48 -8.91 4.79 -24.95
C ASP A 48 -10.20 5.64 -24.79
N ILE A 49 -11.34 5.00 -24.51
CA ILE A 49 -12.60 5.70 -24.21
C ILE A 49 -12.52 6.47 -22.88
N VAL A 50 -11.82 5.94 -21.87
CA VAL A 50 -11.55 6.67 -20.63
C VAL A 50 -10.71 7.89 -20.95
N ASN A 51 -9.62 7.79 -21.71
CA ASN A 51 -8.79 8.95 -22.04
C ASN A 51 -9.45 10.02 -22.93
N ILE A 52 -10.52 9.68 -23.66
CA ILE A 52 -11.19 10.59 -24.60
C ILE A 52 -12.60 11.02 -24.11
N GLY A 53 -13.16 10.34 -23.11
CA GLY A 53 -14.54 10.53 -22.65
C GLY A 53 -14.76 11.66 -21.63
N PRO A 54 -16.00 12.17 -21.50
CA PRO A 54 -16.37 13.19 -20.52
C PRO A 54 -16.14 12.74 -19.07
N GLU A 55 -15.82 13.68 -18.18
CA GLU A 55 -15.48 13.44 -16.76
C GLU A 55 -16.51 12.54 -16.03
N LYS A 56 -17.81 12.74 -16.30
CA LYS A 56 -18.90 11.94 -15.74
C LYS A 56 -18.85 10.44 -16.11
N LEU A 57 -18.34 10.12 -17.30
CA LEU A 57 -18.21 8.74 -17.77
C LEU A 57 -17.02 8.05 -17.11
N ARG A 58 -15.90 8.76 -16.96
CA ARG A 58 -14.75 8.29 -16.16
C ARG A 58 -15.18 8.00 -14.73
N GLU A 59 -15.87 8.95 -14.09
CA GLU A 59 -16.37 8.77 -12.73
C GLU A 59 -17.29 7.54 -12.61
N SER A 60 -18.16 7.31 -13.60
CA SER A 60 -19.09 6.17 -13.58
C SER A 60 -18.37 4.83 -13.73
N ILE A 61 -17.34 4.74 -14.58
CA ILE A 61 -16.53 3.53 -14.76
C ILE A 61 -15.67 3.26 -13.51
N TYR A 62 -15.06 4.30 -12.93
CA TYR A 62 -14.33 4.19 -11.66
C TYR A 62 -15.26 3.78 -10.50
N ARG A 63 -16.47 4.34 -10.41
CA ARG A 63 -17.49 3.92 -9.42
C ARG A 63 -17.81 2.43 -9.56
N LEU A 64 -17.99 1.96 -10.79
CA LEU A 64 -18.31 0.57 -11.07
C LEU A 64 -17.13 -0.35 -10.69
N SER A 65 -15.91 -0.07 -11.13
CA SER A 65 -14.74 -0.90 -10.78
C SER A 65 -14.47 -0.95 -9.27
N GLY A 66 -14.57 0.20 -8.57
CA GLY A 66 -14.36 0.26 -7.12
C GLY A 66 -15.42 -0.50 -6.31
N THR A 67 -16.67 -0.57 -6.79
CA THR A 67 -17.74 -1.31 -6.11
C THR A 67 -17.50 -2.82 -6.14
N PHE A 68 -16.91 -3.34 -7.23
CA PHE A 68 -16.60 -4.77 -7.40
C PHE A 68 -15.36 -5.24 -6.60
N GLU A 69 -14.50 -4.31 -6.17
CA GLU A 69 -13.22 -4.64 -5.50
C GLU A 69 -13.25 -4.46 -3.97
N SER A 70 -14.35 -3.92 -3.43
CA SER A 70 -14.51 -3.70 -1.99
C SER A 70 -15.05 -4.94 -1.26
N LEU A 71 -14.45 -5.29 -0.12
CA LEU A 71 -14.92 -6.39 0.71
C LEU A 71 -16.26 -6.06 1.39
N ASN A 72 -17.18 -7.02 1.43
CA ASN A 72 -18.16 -7.05 2.51
C ASN A 72 -17.44 -7.40 3.82
N VAL A 73 -17.81 -6.75 4.94
CA VAL A 73 -17.29 -7.03 6.30
C VAL A 73 -17.31 -8.52 6.64
N LYS A 74 -18.28 -9.28 6.12
CA LYS A 74 -18.33 -10.75 6.31
C LYS A 74 -17.13 -11.49 5.70
N SER A 75 -16.64 -11.04 4.54
CA SER A 75 -15.50 -11.64 3.84
C SER A 75 -14.16 -11.37 4.53
N LEU A 76 -14.07 -10.27 5.28
CA LEU A 76 -12.89 -9.97 6.11
C LEU A 76 -12.62 -11.07 7.16
N ARG A 77 -13.64 -11.83 7.56
CA ARG A 77 -13.48 -12.96 8.50
C ARG A 77 -12.67 -14.13 7.95
N LEU A 78 -12.52 -14.22 6.63
CA LEU A 78 -11.77 -15.26 5.93
C LEU A 78 -10.28 -14.91 5.79
N VAL A 79 -9.91 -13.65 6.04
CA VAL A 79 -8.52 -13.18 5.94
C VAL A 79 -7.82 -13.47 7.27
N ASN A 80 -6.59 -14.00 7.20
CA ASN A 80 -5.71 -14.14 8.36
C ASN A 80 -4.26 -13.83 7.96
N ASP A 81 -3.37 -13.71 8.96
CA ASP A 81 -1.97 -13.33 8.74
C ASP A 81 -1.23 -14.31 7.82
N GLU A 82 -1.54 -15.60 7.94
CA GLU A 82 -0.92 -16.67 7.14
C GLU A 82 -1.31 -16.56 5.67
N TYR A 83 -2.60 -16.34 5.39
CA TYR A 83 -3.12 -16.22 4.04
C TYR A 83 -2.48 -15.03 3.29
N ILE A 84 -2.37 -13.87 3.94
CA ILE A 84 -1.67 -12.69 3.38
C ILE A 84 -0.19 -13.01 3.15
N SER A 85 0.46 -13.66 4.12
CA SER A 85 1.88 -13.98 4.03
C SER A 85 2.16 -14.96 2.89
N ASN A 86 1.34 -16.01 2.77
CA ASN A 86 1.40 -17.00 1.70
C ASN A 86 1.24 -16.35 0.32
N TRP A 87 0.27 -15.45 0.17
CA TRP A 87 0.07 -14.71 -1.08
C TRP A 87 1.26 -13.83 -1.47
N ILE A 88 1.85 -13.11 -0.51
CA ILE A 88 3.08 -12.35 -0.75
C ILE A 88 4.19 -13.27 -1.23
N THR A 89 4.41 -14.39 -0.55
CA THR A 89 5.56 -15.26 -0.81
C THR A 89 5.42 -16.11 -2.08
N GLU A 90 4.21 -16.53 -2.42
CA GLU A 90 3.93 -17.29 -3.65
C GLU A 90 4.01 -16.40 -4.90
N SER A 91 4.07 -15.08 -4.74
CA SER A 91 4.35 -14.15 -5.85
C SER A 91 5.80 -14.21 -6.33
N TYR A 92 6.69 -14.88 -5.58
CA TYR A 92 8.12 -14.97 -5.90
C TYR A 92 8.54 -16.38 -6.31
N PRO A 93 9.50 -16.52 -7.25
CA PRO A 93 10.01 -17.82 -7.63
C PRO A 93 10.73 -18.48 -6.44
N LYS A 94 10.54 -19.80 -6.33
CA LYS A 94 11.11 -20.65 -5.28
C LYS A 94 12.61 -20.88 -5.54
N LYS A 95 13.42 -19.86 -5.24
CA LYS A 95 14.88 -19.89 -5.33
C LYS A 95 15.52 -19.26 -4.10
N LYS A 96 16.84 -19.42 -3.98
CA LYS A 96 17.64 -18.77 -2.95
C LYS A 96 18.05 -17.36 -3.40
N TYR A 97 18.02 -16.41 -2.49
CA TYR A 97 18.36 -15.00 -2.71
C TYR A 97 19.53 -14.57 -1.81
N PRO A 98 20.43 -13.70 -2.30
CA PRO A 98 21.51 -13.14 -1.48
C PRO A 98 21.00 -12.13 -0.45
N ALA A 99 19.87 -11.48 -0.74
CA ALA A 99 19.20 -10.56 0.16
C ALA A 99 17.67 -10.56 -0.06
N ILE A 100 16.95 -9.95 0.88
CA ILE A 100 15.51 -9.68 0.81
C ILE A 100 15.26 -8.26 1.31
N MET A 101 14.36 -7.52 0.66
CA MET A 101 13.87 -6.21 1.13
C MET A 101 12.58 -6.38 1.94
N ILE A 102 12.43 -5.66 3.05
CA ILE A 102 11.19 -5.65 3.86
C ILE A 102 10.91 -4.21 4.28
N GLY A 103 9.67 -3.73 4.14
CA GLY A 103 9.29 -2.42 4.71
C GLY A 103 8.36 -1.61 3.82
N SER A 104 8.56 -0.30 3.84
CA SER A 104 7.75 0.70 3.13
C SER A 104 7.61 0.41 1.64
N SER A 105 6.40 0.65 1.12
CA SER A 105 6.13 0.70 -0.31
C SER A 105 6.86 1.89 -0.92
N ASN A 106 7.44 1.71 -2.11
CA ASN A 106 8.17 2.74 -2.83
C ASN A 106 8.46 2.27 -4.26
N GLY A 107 8.00 3.00 -5.28
CA GLY A 107 8.20 2.60 -6.68
C GLY A 107 9.67 2.52 -7.08
N ALA A 108 10.48 3.51 -6.71
CA ALA A 108 11.92 3.54 -7.00
C ALA A 108 12.66 2.37 -6.33
N LEU A 109 12.27 1.98 -5.11
CA LEU A 109 12.80 0.80 -4.42
C LEU A 109 12.55 -0.49 -5.20
N ILE A 110 11.42 -0.62 -5.90
CA ILE A 110 11.13 -1.82 -6.70
C ILE A 110 12.11 -1.97 -7.86
N HIS A 111 12.50 -0.87 -8.50
CA HIS A 111 13.56 -0.89 -9.51
C HIS A 111 14.90 -1.34 -8.92
N ILE A 112 15.24 -0.88 -7.71
CA ILE A 112 16.45 -1.34 -7.01
C ILE A 112 16.36 -2.84 -6.68
N CYS A 113 15.21 -3.33 -6.22
CA CYS A 113 15.02 -4.75 -5.91
C CYS A 113 15.13 -5.62 -7.18
N ALA A 114 14.53 -5.18 -8.29
CA ALA A 114 14.67 -5.81 -9.59
C ALA A 114 16.15 -5.88 -9.99
N ALA A 115 16.90 -4.82 -9.75
CA ALA A 115 18.31 -4.78 -10.08
C ALA A 115 19.23 -5.68 -9.29
N LEU A 116 18.91 -5.85 -8.01
CA LEU A 116 19.61 -6.78 -7.15
C LEU A 116 19.11 -8.22 -7.34
N GLY A 117 18.02 -8.43 -8.08
CA GLY A 117 17.39 -9.73 -8.26
C GLY A 117 16.79 -10.28 -6.95
N ILE A 118 16.32 -9.42 -6.05
CA ILE A 118 15.84 -9.77 -4.70
C ILE A 118 14.35 -9.49 -4.52
N PRO A 119 13.62 -10.27 -3.70
CA PRO A 119 12.21 -10.02 -3.44
C PRO A 119 12.03 -8.88 -2.43
N TRP A 120 10.81 -8.32 -2.43
CA TRP A 120 10.37 -7.31 -1.47
C TRP A 120 9.12 -7.77 -0.72
N ILE A 121 9.15 -7.71 0.60
CA ILE A 121 8.01 -8.04 1.45
C ILE A 121 7.39 -6.72 1.95
N PRO A 122 6.17 -6.36 1.50
CA PRO A 122 5.53 -5.12 1.93
C PRO A 122 5.21 -5.12 3.42
N GLN A 123 5.40 -3.98 4.08
CA GLN A 123 4.82 -3.73 5.40
C GLN A 123 3.34 -3.36 5.30
N THR A 124 2.97 -2.56 4.30
CA THR A 124 1.60 -2.06 4.12
C THR A 124 0.88 -2.84 3.02
N ILE A 125 -0.37 -3.21 3.26
CA ILE A 125 -1.31 -3.64 2.21
C ILE A 125 -2.64 -2.91 2.42
N LEU A 126 -3.39 -2.69 1.33
CA LEU A 126 -4.71 -2.08 1.41
C LEU A 126 -5.82 -3.13 1.53
N LEU A 127 -6.71 -2.94 2.50
CA LEU A 127 -8.00 -3.61 2.59
C LEU A 127 -9.10 -2.58 2.34
N ALA A 128 -9.85 -2.75 1.25
CA ALA A 128 -11.03 -1.94 0.97
C ALA A 128 -12.28 -2.62 1.53
N VAL A 129 -13.10 -1.92 2.30
CA VAL A 129 -14.32 -2.46 2.90
C VAL A 129 -15.53 -1.63 2.48
N SER A 130 -16.49 -2.26 1.81
CA SER A 130 -17.67 -1.63 1.24
C SER A 130 -18.52 -0.95 2.31
N ARG A 131 -18.87 0.32 2.05
CA ARG A 131 -19.85 1.08 2.85
C ARG A 131 -20.30 2.33 2.11
N LYS A 132 -21.58 2.67 2.17
CA LYS A 132 -22.09 3.91 1.58
C LYS A 132 -22.11 5.03 2.63
N MET A 133 -21.40 6.12 2.37
CA MET A 133 -21.39 7.30 3.23
C MET A 133 -21.12 8.55 2.40
N HIS A 134 -21.59 9.72 2.86
CA HIS A 134 -21.18 10.97 2.23
C HIS A 134 -19.67 11.19 2.48
N PRO A 135 -18.88 11.58 1.46
CA PRO A 135 -17.42 11.72 1.58
C PRO A 135 -16.97 12.84 2.54
N ASP A 136 -17.89 13.68 3.03
CA ASP A 136 -17.57 14.72 4.02
C ASP A 136 -18.03 14.36 5.46
N GLU A 137 -18.52 13.14 5.69
CA GLU A 137 -19.01 12.66 6.99
C GLU A 137 -17.94 11.87 7.77
N LEU A 138 -16.78 12.48 7.99
CA LEU A 138 -15.59 11.82 8.54
C LEU A 138 -15.79 11.26 9.96
N LEU A 139 -16.55 11.95 10.83
CA LEU A 139 -16.86 11.46 12.17
C LEU A 139 -17.65 10.15 12.13
N LYS A 140 -18.64 10.06 11.24
CA LYS A 140 -19.42 8.83 11.03
C LYS A 140 -18.55 7.72 10.46
N ASP A 141 -17.63 8.06 9.57
CA ASP A 141 -16.72 7.08 8.99
C ASP A 141 -15.76 6.50 10.03
N ALA A 142 -15.15 7.37 10.86
CA ALA A 142 -14.28 6.94 11.93
C ALA A 142 -15.01 6.04 12.95
N GLU A 143 -16.28 6.36 13.27
CA GLU A 143 -17.10 5.53 14.17
C GLU A 143 -17.42 4.17 13.55
N TRP A 144 -17.88 4.15 12.29
CA TRP A 144 -18.13 2.91 11.55
C TRP A 144 -16.88 2.03 11.48
N GLY A 145 -15.72 2.66 11.27
CA GLY A 145 -14.46 1.96 11.12
C GLY A 145 -13.98 1.25 12.38
N LYS A 146 -14.47 1.60 13.59
CA LYS A 146 -14.16 0.88 14.83
C LYS A 146 -14.53 -0.61 14.75
N GLY A 147 -15.71 -0.92 14.19
CA GLY A 147 -16.17 -2.31 14.06
C GLY A 147 -15.31 -3.11 13.07
N VAL A 148 -14.88 -2.46 11.98
CA VAL A 148 -13.98 -3.07 10.99
C VAL A 148 -12.59 -3.28 11.57
N ALA A 149 -12.04 -2.27 12.23
CA ALA A 149 -10.72 -2.32 12.85
C ALA A 149 -10.64 -3.39 13.96
N GLU A 150 -11.71 -3.58 14.74
CA GLU A 150 -11.78 -4.66 15.72
C GLU A 150 -11.77 -6.04 15.04
N THR A 151 -12.41 -6.17 13.88
CA THR A 151 -12.36 -7.40 13.07
C THR A 151 -10.95 -7.64 12.53
N ILE A 152 -10.30 -6.60 11.99
CA ILE A 152 -8.90 -6.64 11.54
C ILE A 152 -8.01 -7.10 12.69
N ARG A 153 -8.12 -6.48 13.87
CA ARG A 153 -7.29 -6.80 15.04
C ARG A 153 -7.42 -8.26 15.48
N LYS A 154 -8.63 -8.83 15.44
CA LYS A 154 -8.87 -10.24 15.80
C LYS A 154 -8.30 -11.22 14.77
N LYS A 155 -8.34 -10.86 13.49
CA LYS A 155 -7.98 -11.75 12.37
C LYS A 155 -6.53 -11.60 11.91
N LEU A 156 -5.97 -10.41 12.10
CA LEU A 156 -4.64 -9.97 11.74
C LEU A 156 -3.92 -9.40 12.97
N PRO A 157 -3.67 -10.22 14.02
CA PRO A 157 -3.06 -9.76 15.26
C PRO A 157 -1.67 -9.12 15.09
N TYR A 158 -0.98 -9.39 13.99
CA TYR A 158 0.30 -8.77 13.67
C TYR A 158 0.19 -7.47 12.89
N MET A 159 -1.02 -6.93 12.71
CA MET A 159 -1.27 -5.74 11.90
C MET A 159 -1.83 -4.57 12.72
N ARG A 160 -1.57 -3.36 12.22
CA ARG A 160 -2.17 -2.10 12.64
C ARG A 160 -2.95 -1.50 11.50
N ALA A 161 -4.19 -1.09 11.75
CA ALA A 161 -5.04 -0.48 10.75
C ALA A 161 -4.91 1.05 10.75
N TYR A 162 -4.65 1.62 9.58
CA TYR A 162 -4.85 3.02 9.29
C TYR A 162 -6.08 3.13 8.40
N GLN A 163 -7.19 3.61 8.96
CA GLN A 163 -8.37 3.98 8.21
C GLN A 163 -8.10 5.34 7.54
N MET A 164 -7.74 5.31 6.27
CA MET A 164 -7.49 6.52 5.50
C MET A 164 -8.78 6.96 4.81
N HIS A 165 -9.02 8.27 4.82
CA HIS A 165 -10.14 8.91 4.15
C HIS A 165 -9.63 10.17 3.44
N ASP A 166 -9.53 10.13 2.11
CA ASP A 166 -9.17 11.31 1.31
C ASP A 166 -10.37 11.82 0.50
N PRO A 167 -11.06 12.87 0.97
CA PRO A 167 -12.23 13.44 0.30
C PRO A 167 -11.85 14.35 -0.89
N ILE A 168 -10.56 14.62 -1.10
CA ILE A 168 -10.05 15.43 -2.22
C ILE A 168 -9.61 14.50 -3.36
N GLN A 169 -8.69 13.57 -3.09
CA GLN A 169 -8.13 12.67 -4.10
C GLN A 169 -9.05 11.49 -4.42
N ASP A 170 -9.68 10.92 -3.40
CA ASP A 170 -10.41 9.65 -3.51
C ASP A 170 -11.93 9.80 -3.29
N ARG A 171 -12.47 11.01 -3.48
CA ARG A 171 -13.85 11.40 -3.12
C ARG A 171 -14.91 10.38 -3.52
N VAL A 172 -14.81 9.88 -4.76
CA VAL A 172 -15.73 8.89 -5.33
C VAL A 172 -15.65 7.55 -4.61
N MET A 173 -14.43 7.12 -4.27
CA MET A 173 -14.18 5.85 -3.62
C MET A 173 -14.55 5.89 -2.14
N VAL A 174 -14.11 6.93 -1.41
CA VAL A 174 -14.41 7.07 0.02
C VAL A 174 -15.90 7.30 0.29
N ALA A 175 -16.71 7.56 -0.73
CA ALA A 175 -18.17 7.55 -0.63
C ALA A 175 -18.77 6.13 -0.61
N ASN A 176 -18.06 5.13 -1.13
CA ASN A 176 -18.56 3.77 -1.34
C ASN A 176 -17.76 2.67 -0.60
N MET A 177 -16.60 3.01 -0.05
CA MET A 177 -15.81 2.10 0.78
C MET A 177 -14.96 2.86 1.80
N GLY A 178 -14.53 2.15 2.85
CA GLY A 178 -13.49 2.59 3.76
C GLY A 178 -12.16 1.93 3.40
N TYR A 179 -11.08 2.72 3.42
CA TYR A 179 -9.72 2.25 3.16
C TYR A 179 -8.99 1.94 4.44
N PHE A 180 -8.62 0.68 4.63
CA PHE A 180 -7.81 0.24 5.75
C PHE A 180 -6.44 -0.19 5.23
N ARG A 181 -5.48 0.72 5.28
CA ARG A 181 -4.07 0.37 5.06
C ARG A 181 -3.57 -0.33 6.32
N VAL A 182 -3.34 -1.64 6.22
CA VAL A 182 -2.88 -2.43 7.36
C VAL A 182 -1.36 -2.58 7.29
N LYS A 183 -0.68 -2.11 8.34
CA LYS A 183 0.77 -2.16 8.49
C LYS A 183 1.16 -3.33 9.38
N ARG A 184 2.07 -4.17 8.89
CA ARG A 184 2.63 -5.30 9.61
C ARG A 184 3.59 -4.82 10.72
N LEU A 185 3.37 -5.32 11.92
CA LEU A 185 4.14 -5.04 13.14
C LEU A 185 5.09 -6.20 13.50
N ARG A 186 4.86 -7.40 12.96
CA ARG A 186 5.67 -8.61 13.19
C ARG A 186 5.73 -9.48 11.95
N LEU A 187 6.83 -10.20 11.75
CA LEU A 187 6.98 -11.15 10.64
C LEU A 187 5.94 -12.27 10.72
N GLY A 188 5.66 -12.77 11.92
CA GLY A 188 4.88 -14.00 12.10
C GLY A 188 5.65 -15.23 11.63
N GLU A 189 5.12 -16.42 11.92
CA GLU A 189 5.87 -17.66 11.69
C GLU A 189 5.99 -18.00 10.20
N TYR A 190 4.96 -17.70 9.41
CA TYR A 190 4.97 -17.99 7.97
C TYR A 190 6.07 -17.20 7.23
N LEU A 191 6.17 -15.88 7.43
CA LEU A 191 7.24 -15.10 6.78
C LEU A 191 8.62 -15.48 7.30
N LYS A 192 8.76 -15.84 8.59
CA LYS A 192 10.03 -16.34 9.11
C LYS A 192 10.45 -17.62 8.38
N ASP A 193 9.54 -18.57 8.22
CA ASP A 193 9.78 -19.82 7.49
C ASP A 193 10.18 -19.54 6.03
N TYR A 194 9.41 -18.71 5.32
CA TYR A 194 9.76 -18.26 3.97
C TYR A 194 11.16 -17.64 3.92
N ILE A 195 11.47 -16.66 4.77
CA ILE A 195 12.79 -16.00 4.79
C ILE A 195 13.89 -17.04 5.03
N SER A 196 13.67 -18.03 5.89
CA SER A 196 14.67 -19.08 6.13
C SER A 196 14.91 -19.98 4.91
N LYS A 197 13.86 -20.24 4.13
CA LYS A 197 13.90 -21.04 2.91
C LYS A 197 14.39 -20.24 1.71
N ALA A 198 14.14 -18.94 1.65
CA ALA A 198 14.47 -18.09 0.52
C ALA A 198 15.85 -17.41 0.67
N LEU A 199 16.29 -17.03 1.87
CA LEU A 199 17.55 -16.33 2.06
C LEU A 199 18.72 -17.31 2.19
N ILE A 200 19.85 -17.04 1.53
CA ILE A 200 21.09 -17.83 1.71
C ILE A 200 21.62 -17.69 3.16
N PRO A 201 22.38 -18.68 3.68
CA PRO A 201 23.09 -18.52 4.95
C PRO A 201 23.95 -17.25 4.96
N GLY A 202 23.83 -16.43 6.02
CA GLY A 202 24.55 -15.16 6.12
C GLY A 202 24.08 -14.04 5.17
N GLY A 203 22.98 -14.26 4.44
CA GLY A 203 22.36 -13.27 3.56
C GLY A 203 21.86 -12.02 4.29
N THR A 204 21.45 -11.01 3.52
CA THR A 204 21.09 -9.69 4.05
C THR A 204 19.58 -9.45 4.05
N ILE A 205 19.05 -8.94 5.15
CA ILE A 205 17.71 -8.36 5.21
C ILE A 205 17.88 -6.83 5.14
N PHE A 206 17.39 -6.23 4.07
CA PHE A 206 17.27 -4.79 3.95
C PHE A 206 15.94 -4.33 4.53
N ILE A 207 15.96 -3.30 5.38
CA ILE A 207 14.76 -2.63 5.89
C ILE A 207 14.58 -1.33 5.10
N SER A 208 13.47 -1.22 4.37
CA SER A 208 13.03 0.01 3.71
C SER A 208 12.25 0.87 4.70
N ASP A 209 12.85 1.98 5.12
CA ASP A 209 12.38 2.84 6.20
C ASP A 209 12.06 4.25 5.70
N CYS A 210 10.82 4.43 5.23
CA CYS A 210 10.30 5.75 4.94
C CYS A 210 9.85 6.44 6.24
N ARG A 211 10.47 7.55 6.61
CA ARG A 211 10.13 8.33 7.80
C ARG A 211 9.02 9.35 7.57
N TYR A 212 8.34 9.27 6.43
CA TYR A 212 7.23 10.17 6.12
C TYR A 212 6.10 9.99 7.14
N LYS A 213 5.73 11.09 7.79
CA LYS A 213 4.71 11.15 8.83
C LYS A 213 3.49 11.91 8.33
N TRP A 214 2.37 11.68 9.00
CA TRP A 214 1.13 12.38 8.73
C TRP A 214 0.32 12.60 10.02
N PRO A 215 -0.49 13.67 10.11
CA PRO A 215 -1.42 13.86 11.22
C PRO A 215 -2.50 12.77 11.25
N VAL A 216 -2.62 12.10 12.39
CA VAL A 216 -3.59 11.01 12.59
C VAL A 216 -4.30 11.15 13.94
N VAL A 217 -5.45 10.50 14.03
CA VAL A 217 -6.18 10.35 15.28
C VAL A 217 -6.20 8.89 15.69
N LYS A 218 -5.78 8.60 16.91
CA LYS A 218 -5.89 7.25 17.47
C LYS A 218 -7.33 7.00 17.90
N ILE A 219 -8.04 6.15 17.17
CA ILE A 219 -9.45 5.84 17.44
C ILE A 219 -9.59 4.72 18.46
N SER A 220 -8.76 3.69 18.35
CA SER A 220 -8.75 2.55 19.28
C SER A 220 -7.40 1.82 19.24
N ARG A 221 -7.29 0.66 19.90
CA ARG A 221 -6.06 -0.13 19.92
C ARG A 221 -5.73 -0.61 18.50
N ASN A 222 -4.53 -0.26 18.02
CA ASN A 222 -4.04 -0.59 16.66
C ASN A 222 -4.93 -0.04 15.53
N HIS A 223 -5.66 1.05 15.77
CA HIS A 223 -6.52 1.71 14.78
C HIS A 223 -6.29 3.22 14.82
N TYR A 224 -5.80 3.74 13.70
CA TYR A 224 -5.65 5.17 13.45
C TYR A 224 -6.61 5.59 12.35
N PHE A 225 -7.12 6.82 12.44
CA PHE A 225 -7.84 7.49 11.37
C PHE A 225 -6.94 8.55 10.77
N GLN A 226 -6.84 8.56 9.45
CA GLN A 226 -6.01 9.49 8.68
C GLN A 226 -6.88 10.23 7.67
N LEU A 227 -6.96 11.56 7.79
CA LEU A 227 -7.59 12.41 6.77
C LEU A 227 -6.54 12.83 5.74
N GLY A 228 -6.79 12.51 4.47
CA GLY A 228 -5.90 12.81 3.35
C GLY A 228 -4.69 11.89 3.26
N GLY A 229 -3.84 12.15 2.26
CA GLY A 229 -2.56 11.48 2.07
C GLY A 229 -1.57 12.36 1.32
N LEU A 230 -0.44 11.78 0.95
CA LEU A 230 0.59 12.48 0.15
C LEU A 230 -0.02 13.12 -1.09
N GLY A 231 0.24 14.41 -1.28
CA GLY A 231 -0.26 15.18 -2.41
C GLY A 231 -0.04 16.67 -2.22
N ASP A 232 -0.74 17.45 -3.05
CA ASP A 232 -0.60 18.91 -3.09
C ASP A 232 -1.20 19.62 -1.86
N VAL A 233 -2.15 18.98 -1.17
CA VAL A 233 -2.76 19.52 0.07
C VAL A 233 -2.04 18.88 1.26
N GLY A 234 -1.42 19.71 2.09
CA GLY A 234 -0.71 19.25 3.28
C GLY A 234 -1.64 18.78 4.40
N GLY A 235 -1.14 17.89 5.27
CA GLY A 235 -1.91 17.35 6.39
C GLY A 235 -2.52 18.44 7.28
N GLU A 236 -1.78 19.47 7.66
CA GLU A 236 -2.35 20.58 8.45
C GLU A 236 -3.51 21.29 7.74
N GLU A 237 -3.43 21.44 6.41
CA GLU A 237 -4.46 22.13 5.63
C GLU A 237 -5.78 21.33 5.66
N TYR A 238 -5.71 20.01 5.43
CA TYR A 238 -6.87 19.10 5.59
C TYR A 238 -7.57 19.29 6.94
N HIS A 239 -6.80 19.49 8.01
CA HIS A 239 -7.29 19.47 9.39
C HIS A 239 -7.78 20.85 9.86
N LYS A 240 -7.01 21.92 9.63
CA LYS A 240 -7.36 23.28 10.01
C LYS A 240 -8.42 23.88 9.07
N GLY A 241 -8.47 23.39 7.84
CA GLY A 241 -9.21 24.00 6.75
C GLY A 241 -8.46 25.19 6.15
N SER A 242 -8.86 25.56 4.95
CA SER A 242 -8.31 26.71 4.23
C SER A 242 -9.38 27.32 3.33
N ARG A 243 -9.12 28.50 2.75
CA ARG A 243 -9.98 29.07 1.70
C ARG A 243 -10.12 28.11 0.52
N ARG A 244 -9.02 27.46 0.13
CA ARG A 244 -8.99 26.45 -0.94
C ARG A 244 -9.93 25.28 -0.63
N ILE A 245 -9.90 24.74 0.59
CA ILE A 245 -10.79 23.66 1.03
C ILE A 245 -12.25 24.13 1.08
N LYS A 246 -12.53 25.32 1.61
CA LYS A 246 -13.89 25.88 1.64
C LYS A 246 -14.47 26.03 0.25
N ASP A 247 -13.68 26.57 -0.69
CA ASP A 247 -14.09 26.74 -2.08
C ASP A 247 -14.27 25.39 -2.78
N PHE A 248 -13.39 24.41 -2.48
CA PHE A 248 -13.55 23.03 -2.94
C PHE A 248 -14.87 22.41 -2.46
N LEU A 249 -15.15 22.46 -1.16
CA LEU A 249 -16.37 21.93 -0.57
C LEU A 249 -17.62 22.57 -1.16
N LYS A 250 -17.60 23.89 -1.36
CA LYS A 250 -18.69 24.62 -2.03
C LYS A 250 -18.90 24.13 -3.47
N ARG A 251 -17.82 23.95 -4.25
CA ARG A 251 -17.90 23.39 -5.62
C ARG A 251 -18.45 21.96 -5.63
N GLN A 252 -18.14 21.19 -4.61
CA GLN A 252 -18.62 19.81 -4.44
C GLN A 252 -20.04 19.72 -3.86
N GLY A 253 -20.73 20.86 -3.66
CA GLY A 253 -22.08 20.89 -3.10
C GLY A 253 -22.15 20.47 -1.62
N SER A 254 -21.02 20.47 -0.92
CA SER A 254 -20.97 20.10 0.49
C SER A 254 -21.61 21.20 1.36
N PRO A 255 -22.42 20.84 2.36
CA PRO A 255 -22.93 21.81 3.33
C PRO A 255 -21.84 22.30 4.30
N LYS A 256 -20.64 21.69 4.28
CA LYS A 256 -19.55 22.00 5.21
C LYS A 256 -18.61 23.07 4.65
N HIS A 257 -17.98 23.83 5.54
CA HIS A 257 -16.92 24.79 5.18
C HIS A 257 -15.51 24.29 5.51
N LYS A 258 -15.42 23.26 6.35
CA LYS A 258 -14.22 22.49 6.68
C LYS A 258 -14.66 21.09 7.09
N TRP A 259 -13.74 20.13 7.09
CA TRP A 259 -14.03 18.82 7.64
C TRP A 259 -13.94 18.82 9.17
N GLU A 260 -14.82 18.07 9.80
CA GLU A 260 -14.76 17.76 11.23
C GLU A 260 -14.18 16.37 11.38
N ILE A 261 -13.17 16.23 12.22
CA ILE A 261 -12.44 14.99 12.46
C ILE A 261 -12.42 14.64 13.94
N PRO A 262 -12.18 13.38 14.30
CA PRO A 262 -11.97 13.00 15.69
C PRO A 262 -10.75 13.72 16.30
N SER A 263 -10.68 13.77 17.63
CA SER A 263 -9.59 14.37 18.40
C SER A 263 -9.15 13.44 19.54
N PRO A 264 -7.92 13.56 20.09
CA PRO A 264 -6.87 14.52 19.72
C PRO A 264 -6.02 14.06 18.53
N LEU A 265 -5.44 15.02 17.82
CA LEU A 265 -4.45 14.76 16.79
C LEU A 265 -3.10 14.35 17.38
N SER A 266 -2.40 13.54 16.63
CA SER A 266 -1.03 13.09 16.89
C SER A 266 -0.32 12.90 15.55
N GLU A 267 0.97 12.67 15.57
CA GLU A 267 1.72 12.24 14.39
C GLU A 267 2.02 10.74 14.45
N ALA A 268 1.91 10.08 13.30
CA ALA A 268 2.33 8.71 13.11
C ALA A 268 2.93 8.54 11.70
N PRO A 269 3.58 7.40 11.40
CA PRO A 269 3.94 7.07 10.02
C PRO A 269 2.71 7.17 9.11
N GLU A 270 2.87 7.80 7.94
CA GLU A 270 1.77 7.92 6.97
C GLU A 270 1.25 6.53 6.55
N SER A 271 -0.07 6.41 6.40
CA SER A 271 -0.79 5.16 6.18
C SER A 271 -0.26 4.27 5.05
N GLU A 272 0.20 4.83 3.93
CA GLU A 272 0.72 4.09 2.76
C GLU A 272 2.22 3.89 2.87
N TRP A 273 2.95 5.00 2.90
CA TRP A 273 4.38 5.07 2.66
C TRP A 273 5.19 4.92 3.94
N GLY A 274 4.71 5.50 5.04
CA GLY A 274 5.45 5.58 6.31
C GLY A 274 5.77 4.22 6.91
N PHE A 275 6.98 4.05 7.43
CA PHE A 275 7.43 2.82 8.07
C PHE A 275 7.02 2.78 9.55
N ASP A 276 6.46 1.65 9.99
CA ASP A 276 6.15 1.40 11.39
C ASP A 276 7.29 0.66 12.09
N GLU A 277 7.98 1.32 13.04
CA GLU A 277 9.20 0.82 13.69
C GLU A 277 8.98 -0.47 14.48
N GLU A 278 7.75 -0.82 14.86
CA GLU A 278 7.49 -2.07 15.60
C GLU A 278 7.97 -3.32 14.83
N LEU A 279 7.86 -3.32 13.50
CA LEU A 279 8.35 -4.40 12.64
C LEU A 279 9.87 -4.57 12.71
N SER A 280 10.61 -3.46 12.79
CA SER A 280 12.08 -3.43 12.86
C SER A 280 12.61 -4.26 14.02
N SER A 281 11.93 -4.19 15.18
CA SER A 281 12.32 -4.94 16.37
C SER A 281 12.19 -6.45 16.19
N ASP A 282 11.13 -6.91 15.53
CA ASP A 282 10.94 -8.34 15.25
C ASP A 282 11.92 -8.85 14.18
N ILE A 283 12.17 -8.06 13.13
CA ILE A 283 13.20 -8.36 12.12
C ILE A 283 14.57 -8.50 12.77
N LYS A 284 14.97 -7.55 13.62
CA LYS A 284 16.27 -7.57 14.31
C LYS A 284 16.46 -8.80 15.17
N LYS A 285 15.44 -9.16 15.96
CA LYS A 285 15.44 -10.39 16.78
C LYS A 285 15.58 -11.64 15.92
N TYR A 286 14.81 -11.73 14.83
CA TYR A 286 14.83 -12.88 13.94
C TYR A 286 16.17 -13.03 13.20
N ALA A 287 16.68 -11.94 12.63
CA ALA A 287 17.96 -11.92 11.93
C ALA A 287 19.13 -12.32 12.85
N LYS A 288 19.15 -11.84 14.11
CA LYS A 288 20.15 -12.24 15.11
C LYS A 288 20.10 -13.76 15.36
N LYS A 289 18.91 -14.32 15.56
CA LYS A 289 18.71 -15.78 15.77
C LYS A 289 19.20 -16.61 14.58
N LYS A 290 19.02 -16.12 13.35
CA LYS A 290 19.38 -16.83 12.11
C LYS A 290 20.74 -16.43 11.52
N ARG A 291 21.49 -15.53 12.18
CA ARG A 291 22.78 -14.99 11.74
C ARG A 291 22.70 -14.30 10.36
N TYR A 292 21.60 -13.60 10.08
CA TYR A 292 21.47 -12.75 8.89
C TYR A 292 22.06 -11.36 9.15
N LYS A 293 22.57 -10.73 8.09
CA LYS A 293 22.98 -9.32 8.12
C LYS A 293 21.74 -8.43 8.03
N ILE A 294 21.77 -7.28 8.68
CA ILE A 294 20.72 -6.26 8.56
C ILE A 294 21.34 -5.00 7.99
N LYS A 295 20.68 -4.41 7.00
CA LYS A 295 20.97 -3.07 6.50
C LYS A 295 19.66 -2.29 6.44
N ARG A 296 19.70 -0.99 6.75
CA ARG A 296 18.51 -0.14 6.75
C ARG A 296 18.71 0.97 5.74
N ILE A 297 17.76 1.12 4.82
CA ILE A 297 17.71 2.21 3.84
C ILE A 297 16.70 3.20 4.39
N VAL A 298 17.20 4.35 4.81
CA VAL A 298 16.42 5.38 5.51
C VAL A 298 16.21 6.56 4.57
N TYR A 299 14.98 7.04 4.47
CA TYR A 299 14.62 8.21 3.66
C TYR A 299 13.42 8.91 4.29
N ASN A 300 13.30 10.23 4.16
CA ASN A 300 12.27 11.03 4.85
C ASN A 300 11.01 11.23 4.02
N HIS A 301 11.12 11.20 2.70
CA HIS A 301 10.00 11.37 1.78
C HIS A 301 9.94 10.23 0.75
N PRO A 302 8.75 9.77 0.32
CA PRO A 302 8.63 8.64 -0.61
C PRO A 302 9.35 8.82 -1.95
N GLU A 303 9.61 10.06 -2.35
CA GLU A 303 10.30 10.38 -3.62
C GLU A 303 11.83 10.39 -3.52
N GLU A 304 12.43 10.34 -2.31
CA GLU A 304 13.88 10.49 -2.12
C GLU A 304 14.72 9.37 -2.75
N LEU A 305 14.13 8.20 -3.00
CA LEU A 305 14.83 7.10 -3.68
C LEU A 305 14.84 7.24 -5.21
N SER A 306 14.06 8.16 -5.77
CA SER A 306 13.93 8.33 -7.22
C SER A 306 15.26 8.67 -7.92
N PRO A 307 16.11 9.59 -7.43
CA PRO A 307 17.40 9.87 -8.06
C PRO A 307 18.32 8.64 -8.12
N ALA A 308 18.39 7.87 -7.03
CA ALA A 308 19.22 6.66 -6.97
C ALA A 308 18.73 5.58 -7.94
N ALA A 309 17.41 5.39 -8.07
CA ALA A 309 16.84 4.48 -9.04
C ALA A 309 17.07 4.95 -10.49
N ALA A 310 17.02 6.26 -10.74
CA ALA A 310 17.33 6.83 -12.05
C ALA A 310 18.79 6.60 -12.44
N ASP A 311 19.74 6.83 -11.53
CA ASP A 311 21.17 6.58 -11.79
C ASP A 311 21.47 5.11 -12.03
N LEU A 312 20.83 4.22 -11.28
CA LEU A 312 20.92 2.77 -11.50
C LEU A 312 20.40 2.39 -12.88
N SER A 313 19.28 2.98 -13.31
CA SER A 313 18.68 2.72 -14.61
C SER A 313 19.57 3.21 -15.75
N ARG A 314 20.16 4.41 -15.63
CA ARG A 314 21.17 4.94 -16.58
C ARG A 314 22.39 4.03 -16.69
N TYR A 315 22.94 3.59 -15.55
CA TYR A 315 24.07 2.67 -15.53
C TYR A 315 23.76 1.37 -16.27
N TRP A 316 22.57 0.81 -16.05
CA TRP A 316 22.11 -0.39 -16.74
C TRP A 316 21.91 -0.19 -18.23
N TYR A 317 21.25 0.88 -18.65
CA TYR A 317 21.07 1.19 -20.07
C TYR A 317 22.42 1.31 -20.78
N LYS A 318 23.38 2.01 -20.18
CA LYS A 318 24.76 2.08 -20.69
C LYS A 318 25.39 0.69 -20.83
N LYS A 319 25.26 -0.17 -19.82
CA LYS A 319 25.79 -1.54 -19.86
C LYS A 319 25.11 -2.41 -20.93
N SER A 320 23.83 -2.14 -21.21
CA SER A 320 23.02 -2.82 -22.23
C SER A 320 23.14 -2.19 -23.63
N GLY A 321 24.03 -1.22 -23.84
CA GLY A 321 24.23 -0.57 -25.13
C GLY A 321 23.11 0.39 -25.55
N ILE A 322 22.19 0.73 -24.66
CA ILE A 322 21.12 1.69 -24.88
C ILE A 322 21.66 3.08 -24.53
N LYS A 323 21.70 3.98 -25.53
CA LYS A 323 22.17 5.36 -25.33
C LYS A 323 21.10 6.19 -24.60
N ASP A 324 21.53 6.97 -23.61
CA ASP A 324 20.70 8.02 -23.01
C ASP A 324 20.29 9.00 -24.13
N LYS A 325 18.99 9.29 -24.27
CA LYS A 325 18.49 10.36 -25.15
C LYS A 325 18.47 11.68 -24.41
#